data_AF-A0A368P6R6-F1
#
_entry.id   AF-A0A368P6R6-F1
#
_cell.length_a   1.000
_cell.length_b   1.000
_cell.length_c   1.000
_cell.angle_alpha   90.00
_cell.angle_beta   90.00
_cell.angle_gamma   90.00
#
_symmetry.space_group_name_H-M   'P 1'
#
loop_
_entity.id
_entity.type
_entity.pdbx_description
1 polymer ?
#
loop_
_entity_poly.entity_id
_entity_poly.type
_entity_poly.pdbx_seq_one_letter_code
_entity_poly.pdbx_strand_id
1 'polypeptide(L)'
;MKIITILLSVIALNSCGNTKAASNMQENLDAKKTETLSGKYIISNLINTEELPEDIHLIFDETTNKVSGYAGCNTFSGNYTIEGNKIKLDSFIATRMYCEDTMEIEQNLMNALQEADSFSLENMELSIKNENGILLTGKKNTTSKISQKEDLLIEYKAISRGLFQSVTIKGNTILVQKDRSSEPQVRKCTNEEIASIEKLLAEITLKELENLEAPTKAHQYDGAAGATLKITKKGDVFRTVTFDHGNPNKKIAKFVNSILKMAELQ
;
A
#
# COMPACT_ATOMS: atom_id res chain seq x y z
N MET A 1 -23.40 -71.13 -20.57
CA MET A 1 -24.16 -69.94 -20.12
C MET A 1 -23.98 -69.85 -18.60
N LYS A 2 -23.18 -68.88 -18.12
CA LYS A 2 -23.61 -67.68 -17.34
C LYS A 2 -23.96 -68.04 -15.87
N ILE A 3 -23.51 -67.42 -14.77
CA ILE A 3 -22.88 -66.13 -14.36
C ILE A 3 -22.42 -66.35 -12.87
N ILE A 4 -21.18 -66.09 -12.44
CA ILE A 4 -20.60 -64.90 -11.77
C ILE A 4 -21.16 -64.54 -10.36
N THR A 5 -20.29 -64.76 -9.35
CA THR A 5 -19.80 -63.97 -8.18
C THR A 5 -20.61 -62.81 -7.54
N ILE A 6 -20.48 -62.64 -6.19
CA ILE A 6 -20.32 -61.40 -5.36
C ILE A 6 -20.54 -61.76 -3.85
N LEU A 7 -19.54 -61.70 -2.95
CA LEU A 7 -19.02 -60.60 -2.09
C LEU A 7 -19.97 -60.16 -0.93
N LEU A 8 -19.52 -60.30 0.33
CA LEU A 8 -19.68 -59.29 1.41
C LEU A 8 -18.86 -59.69 2.66
N SER A 9 -17.92 -58.84 3.09
CA SER A 9 -17.11 -59.00 4.31
C SER A 9 -17.45 -57.93 5.35
N VAL A 10 -17.44 -58.38 6.61
CA VAL A 10 -18.01 -57.83 7.85
C VAL A 10 -17.45 -56.48 8.30
N ILE A 11 -18.36 -55.59 8.73
CA ILE A 11 -18.12 -54.36 9.48
C ILE A 11 -18.18 -54.68 10.98
N ALA A 12 -17.19 -54.23 11.77
CA ALA A 12 -17.26 -54.23 13.23
C ALA A 12 -17.31 -52.77 13.74
N LEU A 13 -18.38 -52.44 14.45
CA LEU A 13 -18.54 -51.21 15.26
C LEU A 13 -18.33 -51.58 16.73
N ASN A 14 -17.63 -50.73 17.48
CA ASN A 14 -17.83 -50.60 18.93
C ASN A 14 -17.48 -49.18 19.41
N SER A 15 -18.23 -48.77 20.44
CA SER A 15 -18.55 -47.41 20.87
C SER A 15 -18.17 -47.19 22.34
N CYS A 16 -18.28 -45.93 22.78
CA CYS A 16 -18.48 -45.41 24.15
C CYS A 16 -17.27 -45.13 25.07
N GLY A 17 -17.25 -43.87 25.56
CA GLY A 17 -16.62 -43.45 26.82
C GLY A 17 -16.55 -41.92 26.97
N ASN A 18 -17.28 -41.36 27.94
CA ASN A 18 -17.48 -39.92 28.19
C ASN A 18 -16.96 -39.56 29.61
N THR A 19 -16.09 -38.55 29.79
CA THR A 19 -15.96 -37.73 31.04
C THR A 19 -15.07 -36.49 30.84
N LYS A 20 -15.40 -35.43 31.62
CA LYS A 20 -14.95 -34.02 31.53
C LYS A 20 -13.58 -33.77 32.17
N ALA A 21 -12.80 -32.81 31.63
CA ALA A 21 -12.15 -31.70 32.38
C ALA A 21 -11.31 -30.79 31.47
N ALA A 22 -11.63 -29.48 31.52
CA ALA A 22 -10.80 -28.29 31.36
C ALA A 22 -9.60 -28.29 30.40
N SER A 23 -9.62 -27.40 29.41
CA SER A 23 -8.99 -26.07 29.52
C SER A 23 -9.00 -25.36 28.16
N ASN A 24 -9.12 -24.04 28.22
CA ASN A 24 -9.08 -23.12 27.10
C ASN A 24 -7.81 -23.34 26.26
N MET A 25 -7.96 -23.57 24.95
CA MET A 25 -7.11 -22.95 23.93
C MET A 25 -7.96 -22.77 22.67
N GLN A 26 -8.56 -21.58 22.54
CA GLN A 26 -8.79 -21.01 21.23
C GLN A 26 -7.39 -20.87 20.63
N GLU A 27 -6.97 -21.85 19.82
CA GLU A 27 -5.81 -21.66 18.96
C GLU A 27 -6.15 -20.53 18.00
N ASN A 28 -5.55 -19.39 18.32
CA ASN A 28 -5.33 -18.29 17.42
C ASN A 28 -4.56 -18.87 16.23
N LEU A 29 -5.29 -19.26 15.19
CA LEU A 29 -4.75 -19.35 13.84
C LEU A 29 -4.46 -17.91 13.40
N ASP A 30 -3.39 -17.35 13.96
CA ASP A 30 -2.55 -16.38 13.27
C ASP A 30 -2.16 -17.07 11.97
N ALA A 31 -2.95 -16.79 10.93
CA ALA A 31 -2.64 -17.12 9.57
C ALA A 31 -1.25 -16.53 9.32
N LYS A 32 -0.23 -17.39 9.40
CA LYS A 32 1.09 -17.19 8.83
C LYS A 32 0.84 -16.83 7.37
N LYS A 33 0.72 -15.53 7.11
CA LYS A 33 0.51 -14.98 5.79
C LYS A 33 1.76 -15.35 5.01
N THR A 34 1.69 -16.45 4.25
CA THR A 34 2.75 -16.83 3.32
C THR A 34 3.00 -15.61 2.44
N GLU A 35 4.15 -14.96 2.63
CA GLU A 35 4.51 -13.81 1.83
C GLU A 35 4.67 -14.27 0.39
N THR A 36 3.76 -13.85 -0.49
CA THR A 36 3.88 -14.17 -1.92
C THR A 36 4.89 -13.21 -2.57
N LEU A 37 5.57 -13.69 -3.61
CA LEU A 37 6.55 -12.92 -4.39
C LEU A 37 5.94 -11.71 -5.10
N SER A 38 4.61 -11.63 -5.20
CA SER A 38 3.92 -10.51 -5.85
C SER A 38 4.31 -9.15 -5.26
N GLY A 39 4.45 -8.15 -6.14
CA GLY A 39 4.69 -6.75 -5.76
C GLY A 39 5.95 -6.15 -6.36
N LYS A 40 6.19 -4.88 -6.02
CA LYS A 40 7.36 -4.11 -6.47
C LYS A 40 8.51 -4.26 -5.46
N TYR A 41 9.72 -4.46 -5.95
CA TYR A 41 10.94 -4.60 -5.17
C TYR A 41 11.97 -3.60 -5.70
N ILE A 42 12.52 -2.76 -4.82
CA ILE A 42 13.63 -1.87 -5.18
C ILE A 42 14.93 -2.63 -4.94
N ILE A 43 15.77 -2.74 -5.96
CA ILE A 43 17.02 -3.48 -5.88
C ILE A 43 18.03 -2.68 -5.06
N SER A 44 18.62 -3.34 -4.07
CA SER A 44 19.60 -2.75 -3.14
C SER A 44 21.01 -3.31 -3.35
N ASN A 45 21.11 -4.51 -3.91
CA ASN A 45 22.38 -5.12 -4.28
C ASN A 45 22.21 -5.94 -5.56
N LEU A 46 23.23 -5.90 -6.42
CA LEU A 46 23.31 -6.64 -7.66
C LEU A 46 24.75 -7.12 -7.82
N ILE A 47 24.92 -8.38 -8.17
CA ILE A 47 26.24 -8.97 -8.44
C ILE A 47 26.97 -8.20 -9.55
N ASN A 48 28.30 -8.09 -9.42
CA ASN A 48 29.17 -7.37 -10.37
C ASN A 48 28.83 -5.87 -10.52
N THR A 49 28.19 -5.25 -9.52
CA THR A 49 27.81 -3.83 -9.55
C THR A 49 28.16 -3.17 -8.21
N GLU A 50 28.98 -2.12 -8.24
CA GLU A 50 29.41 -1.40 -7.03
C GLU A 50 28.44 -0.29 -6.61
N GLU A 51 27.97 0.49 -7.58
CA GLU A 51 27.01 1.58 -7.37
C GLU A 51 25.73 1.34 -8.19
N LEU A 52 24.59 1.41 -7.51
CA LEU A 52 23.27 1.19 -8.11
C LEU A 52 22.44 2.48 -8.05
N PRO A 53 21.85 2.92 -9.16
CA PRO A 53 20.81 3.94 -9.16
C PRO A 53 19.64 3.57 -8.23
N GLU A 54 19.06 4.56 -7.55
CA GLU A 54 18.02 4.36 -6.53
C GLU A 54 16.69 3.80 -7.08
N ASP A 55 16.49 3.82 -8.39
CA ASP A 55 15.21 3.52 -9.04
C ASP A 55 15.15 2.16 -9.75
N ILE A 56 16.21 1.35 -9.68
CA ILE A 56 16.21 -0.01 -10.25
C ILE A 56 15.23 -0.89 -9.49
N HIS A 57 14.30 -1.51 -10.20
CA HIS A 57 13.22 -2.25 -9.58
C HIS A 57 12.68 -3.40 -10.40
N LEU A 58 12.14 -4.40 -9.70
CA LEU A 58 11.38 -5.53 -10.25
C LEU A 58 9.92 -5.44 -9.78
N ILE A 59 8.99 -5.84 -10.63
CA ILE A 59 7.56 -5.95 -10.32
C ILE A 59 7.12 -7.34 -10.72
N PHE A 60 6.66 -8.13 -9.74
CA PHE A 60 6.09 -9.45 -9.95
C PHE A 60 4.56 -9.36 -9.90
N ASP A 61 3.92 -9.73 -11.00
CA ASP A 61 2.47 -9.85 -11.11
C ASP A 61 2.05 -11.33 -11.13
N GLU A 62 1.50 -11.79 -10.02
CA GLU A 62 1.01 -13.16 -9.81
C GLU A 62 -0.26 -13.46 -10.61
N THR A 63 -1.02 -12.44 -11.03
CA THR A 63 -2.22 -12.63 -11.84
C THR A 63 -1.90 -12.98 -13.29
N THR A 64 -0.78 -12.44 -13.80
CA THR A 64 -0.35 -12.65 -15.18
C THR A 64 0.90 -13.52 -15.31
N ASN A 65 1.53 -13.89 -14.19
CA ASN A 65 2.83 -14.56 -14.12
C ASN A 65 3.93 -13.81 -14.89
N LYS A 66 3.90 -12.47 -14.80
CA LYS A 66 4.85 -11.59 -15.46
C LYS A 66 5.73 -10.85 -14.49
N VAL A 67 7.00 -10.75 -14.88
CA VAL A 67 7.99 -9.90 -14.23
C VAL A 67 8.26 -8.72 -15.15
N SER A 68 8.31 -7.52 -14.59
CA SER A 68 8.69 -6.31 -15.32
C SER A 68 9.52 -5.40 -14.44
N GLY A 69 10.13 -4.37 -15.02
CA GLY A 69 10.92 -3.46 -14.22
C GLY A 69 11.72 -2.44 -15.01
N TYR A 70 12.55 -1.71 -14.27
CA TYR A 70 13.54 -0.79 -14.80
C TYR A 70 14.92 -1.27 -14.38
N ALA A 71 15.81 -1.39 -15.35
CA ALA A 71 17.16 -1.95 -15.21
C ALA A 71 18.26 -0.88 -15.19
N GLY A 72 17.90 0.40 -14.98
CA GLY A 72 18.84 1.51 -14.91
C GLY A 72 19.01 2.29 -16.21
N CYS A 73 18.86 1.66 -17.38
CA CYS A 73 18.76 2.34 -18.67
C CYS A 73 17.46 1.99 -19.41
N ASN A 74 17.15 0.70 -19.50
CA ASN A 74 15.95 0.22 -20.17
C ASN A 74 14.90 -0.34 -19.21
N THR A 75 13.67 -0.33 -19.71
CA THR A 75 12.57 -1.11 -19.11
C THR A 75 12.53 -2.50 -19.73
N PHE A 76 12.12 -3.49 -18.95
CA PHE A 76 12.02 -4.87 -19.41
C PHE A 76 10.73 -5.53 -18.92
N SER A 77 10.35 -6.60 -19.60
CA SER A 77 9.30 -7.52 -19.18
C SER A 77 9.62 -8.94 -19.62
N GLY A 78 9.26 -9.92 -18.80
CA GLY A 78 9.34 -11.34 -19.11
C GLY A 78 8.29 -12.13 -18.35
N ASN A 79 8.33 -13.44 -18.52
CA ASN A 79 7.46 -14.35 -17.78
C ASN A 79 8.25 -14.99 -16.64
N TYR A 80 7.57 -15.41 -15.59
CA TYR A 80 8.20 -16.19 -14.53
C TYR A 80 7.31 -17.35 -14.08
N THR A 81 7.93 -18.40 -13.55
CA THR A 81 7.24 -19.53 -12.91
C THR A 81 7.82 -19.78 -11.54
N ILE A 82 6.98 -20.15 -10.58
CA ILE A 82 7.36 -20.47 -9.20
C ILE A 82 6.95 -21.90 -8.88
N GLU A 83 7.90 -22.69 -8.36
CA GLU A 83 7.66 -24.01 -7.80
C GLU A 83 8.31 -24.12 -6.42
N GLY A 84 7.52 -23.85 -5.37
CA GLY A 84 8.04 -23.71 -4.01
C GLY A 84 8.96 -22.49 -3.90
N ASN A 85 10.24 -22.71 -3.61
CA ASN A 85 11.26 -21.65 -3.56
C ASN A 85 12.08 -21.55 -4.87
N LYS A 86 11.78 -22.39 -5.86
CA LYS A 86 12.40 -22.30 -7.18
C LYS A 86 11.71 -21.21 -7.97
N ILE A 87 12.49 -20.41 -8.68
CA ILE A 87 12.01 -19.42 -9.62
C ILE A 87 12.71 -19.65 -10.95
N LYS A 88 11.96 -19.52 -12.03
CA LYS A 88 12.52 -19.48 -13.37
C LYS A 88 11.98 -18.25 -14.05
N LEU A 89 12.87 -17.40 -14.57
CA LEU A 89 12.47 -16.21 -15.33
C LEU A 89 12.87 -16.42 -16.78
N ASP A 90 11.87 -16.46 -17.65
CA ASP A 90 12.02 -16.81 -19.07
C ASP A 90 11.59 -15.63 -19.96
N SER A 91 12.20 -15.56 -21.14
CA SER A 91 11.80 -14.68 -22.26
C SER A 91 11.69 -13.19 -21.88
N PHE A 92 12.83 -12.53 -21.75
CA PHE A 92 12.86 -11.09 -21.52
C PHE A 92 12.78 -10.30 -22.83
N ILE A 93 11.99 -9.24 -22.82
CA ILE A 93 11.95 -8.19 -23.83
C ILE A 93 12.34 -6.91 -23.11
N ALA A 94 13.35 -6.22 -23.61
CA ALA A 94 13.80 -4.92 -23.11
C ALA A 94 13.70 -3.86 -24.22
N THR A 95 13.51 -2.61 -23.82
CA THR A 95 13.73 -1.47 -24.72
C THR A 95 15.22 -1.37 -25.08
N ARG A 96 15.58 -0.60 -26.11
CA ARG A 96 16.97 -0.45 -26.57
C ARG A 96 17.39 1.03 -26.62
N MET A 97 17.21 1.72 -25.49
CA MET A 97 17.75 3.05 -25.26
C MET A 97 19.24 2.94 -24.91
N TYR A 98 20.01 3.95 -25.30
CA TYR A 98 21.39 4.11 -24.89
C TYR A 98 21.48 5.07 -23.70
N CYS A 99 22.26 4.69 -22.70
CA CYS A 99 22.60 5.53 -21.54
C CYS A 99 24.12 5.48 -21.35
N GLU A 100 24.73 6.58 -20.91
CA GLU A 100 26.19 6.65 -20.80
C GLU A 100 26.73 5.77 -19.66
N ASP A 101 26.07 5.80 -18.49
CA ASP A 101 26.63 5.21 -17.27
C ASP A 101 25.94 3.91 -16.79
N THR A 102 24.74 3.60 -17.28
CA THR A 102 23.89 2.54 -16.68
C THR A 102 23.70 1.30 -17.55
N MET A 103 24.38 1.23 -18.70
CA MET A 103 24.28 0.09 -19.63
C MET A 103 24.84 -1.21 -19.04
N GLU A 104 25.96 -1.12 -18.31
CA GLU A 104 26.56 -2.29 -17.65
C GLU A 104 25.64 -2.83 -16.54
N ILE A 105 25.00 -1.95 -15.79
CA ILE A 105 24.05 -2.29 -14.74
C ILE A 105 22.85 -3.03 -15.32
N GLU A 106 22.30 -2.57 -16.44
CA GLU A 106 21.23 -3.26 -17.15
C GLU A 106 21.64 -4.68 -17.53
N GLN A 107 22.83 -4.84 -18.13
CA GLN A 107 23.33 -6.14 -18.57
C GLN A 107 23.52 -7.10 -17.39
N ASN A 108 24.11 -6.61 -16.30
CA ASN A 108 24.31 -7.38 -15.07
C ASN A 108 22.97 -7.83 -14.48
N LEU A 109 21.96 -6.95 -14.47
CA LEU A 109 20.64 -7.31 -13.98
C LEU A 109 19.98 -8.36 -14.87
N MET A 110 20.03 -8.21 -16.19
CA MET A 110 19.45 -9.19 -17.11
C MET A 110 20.11 -10.56 -16.99
N ASN A 111 21.44 -10.60 -16.84
CA ASN A 111 22.18 -11.85 -16.61
C ASN A 111 21.78 -12.49 -15.27
N ALA A 112 21.75 -11.71 -14.19
CA ALA A 112 21.33 -12.17 -12.87
C ALA A 112 19.90 -12.75 -12.86
N LEU A 113 18.97 -12.15 -13.62
CA LEU A 113 17.61 -12.66 -13.73
C LEU A 113 17.52 -13.93 -14.58
N GLN A 114 18.38 -14.10 -15.59
CA GLN A 114 18.43 -15.32 -16.42
C GLN A 114 19.08 -16.50 -15.69
N GLU A 115 20.06 -16.24 -14.84
CA GLU A 115 20.76 -17.26 -14.05
C GLU A 115 20.02 -17.64 -12.76
N ALA A 116 18.89 -17.00 -12.46
CA ALA A 116 18.14 -17.23 -11.24
C ALA A 116 17.52 -18.63 -11.18
N ASP A 117 17.80 -19.36 -10.08
CA ASP A 117 17.25 -20.70 -9.83
C ASP A 117 16.26 -20.72 -8.65
N SER A 118 16.48 -19.84 -7.67
CA SER A 118 15.73 -19.83 -6.42
C SER A 118 15.58 -18.43 -5.86
N PHE A 119 14.59 -18.27 -4.98
CA PHE A 119 14.36 -17.04 -4.25
C PHE A 119 14.04 -17.31 -2.78
N SER A 120 14.29 -16.32 -1.94
CA SER A 120 13.84 -16.27 -0.55
C SER A 120 13.23 -14.91 -0.25
N LEU A 121 12.18 -14.92 0.57
CA LEU A 121 11.53 -13.73 1.10
C LEU A 121 11.58 -13.77 2.62
N GLU A 122 12.34 -12.85 3.21
CA GLU A 122 12.48 -12.73 4.66
C GLU A 122 12.45 -11.25 5.03
N ASN A 123 11.66 -10.87 6.04
CA ASN A 123 11.57 -9.48 6.52
C ASN A 123 11.32 -8.43 5.41
N MET A 124 10.47 -8.76 4.43
CA MET A 124 10.19 -7.92 3.24
C MET A 124 11.42 -7.70 2.33
N GLU A 125 12.45 -8.51 2.46
CA GLU A 125 13.63 -8.52 1.60
C GLU A 125 13.56 -9.75 0.68
N LEU A 126 13.66 -9.49 -0.62
CA LEU A 126 13.83 -10.49 -1.66
C LEU A 126 15.31 -10.75 -1.84
N SER A 127 15.69 -12.03 -1.90
CA SER A 127 16.98 -12.46 -2.41
C SER A 127 16.76 -13.46 -3.53
N ILE A 128 17.36 -13.21 -4.69
CA ILE A 128 17.39 -14.16 -5.81
C ILE A 128 18.78 -14.77 -5.88
N LYS A 129 18.84 -16.09 -6.06
CA LYS A 129 20.05 -16.90 -5.91
C LYS A 129 20.13 -17.98 -6.97
N ASN A 130 21.36 -18.40 -7.27
CA ASN A 130 21.67 -19.61 -8.02
C ASN A 130 22.62 -20.50 -7.22
N GLU A 131 23.17 -21.53 -7.85
CA GLU A 131 24.17 -22.42 -7.24
C GLU A 131 25.44 -21.70 -6.76
N ASN A 132 25.79 -20.56 -7.36
CA ASN A 132 27.01 -19.80 -7.06
C ASN A 132 26.82 -18.76 -5.94
N GLY A 133 25.57 -18.43 -5.57
CA GLY A 133 25.27 -17.54 -4.45
C GLY A 133 24.13 -16.56 -4.72
N ILE A 134 24.17 -15.42 -4.02
CA ILE A 134 23.17 -14.35 -4.16
C ILE A 134 23.49 -13.53 -5.39
N LEU A 135 22.53 -13.42 -6.31
CA LEU A 135 22.65 -12.64 -7.54
C LEU A 135 22.15 -11.22 -7.34
N LEU A 136 21.05 -11.05 -6.60
CA LEU A 136 20.54 -9.74 -6.23
C LEU A 136 19.77 -9.80 -4.91
N THR A 137 19.69 -8.65 -4.25
CA THR A 137 18.74 -8.41 -3.16
C THR A 137 17.94 -7.15 -3.40
N GLY A 138 16.70 -7.15 -2.93
CA GLY A 138 15.83 -6.00 -3.07
C GLY A 138 14.79 -5.94 -1.97
N LYS A 139 14.47 -4.74 -1.52
CA LYS A 139 13.43 -4.55 -0.50
C LYS A 139 12.10 -4.43 -1.19
N LYS A 140 11.13 -5.23 -0.74
CA LYS A 140 9.73 -5.10 -1.14
C LYS A 140 9.34 -3.67 -0.84
N ASN A 141 9.01 -2.94 -1.89
CA ASN A 141 8.41 -1.64 -1.74
C ASN A 141 7.05 -1.91 -1.08
N THR A 142 6.95 -1.62 0.21
CA THR A 142 5.72 -1.73 1.00
C THR A 142 4.69 -0.67 0.61
N THR A 143 4.75 -0.23 -0.64
CA THR A 143 3.64 0.32 -1.39
C THR A 143 2.52 -0.68 -1.67
N SER A 144 2.56 -1.89 -1.10
CA SER A 144 1.42 -2.83 -1.04
C SER A 144 0.35 -2.47 0.02
N LYS A 145 0.46 -1.29 0.65
CA LYS A 145 -0.70 -0.51 1.15
C LYS A 145 -0.77 0.92 0.58
N ILE A 146 0.15 1.31 -0.33
CA ILE A 146 0.31 2.71 -0.78
C ILE A 146 -0.13 2.90 -2.24
N SER A 147 -0.34 1.84 -3.03
CA SER A 147 -1.03 1.97 -4.33
C SER A 147 -2.57 2.09 -4.23
N GLN A 148 -3.13 2.16 -3.00
CA GLN A 148 -4.47 2.71 -2.76
C GLN A 148 -4.45 4.05 -1.97
N LYS A 149 -3.25 4.59 -1.69
CA LYS A 149 -3.04 5.76 -0.83
C LYS A 149 -2.77 7.04 -1.62
N GLU A 150 -2.38 6.94 -2.89
CA GLU A 150 -2.20 8.11 -3.77
C GLU A 150 -3.51 8.66 -4.34
N ASP A 151 -4.59 7.87 -4.31
CA ASP A 151 -5.94 8.30 -4.70
C ASP A 151 -6.70 9.02 -3.59
N LEU A 152 -6.10 9.18 -2.40
CA LEU A 152 -6.70 9.88 -1.27
C LEU A 152 -6.15 11.31 -1.19
N LEU A 153 -7.01 12.27 -1.46
CA LEU A 153 -6.74 13.70 -1.30
C LEU A 153 -7.71 14.28 -0.28
N ILE A 154 -7.18 14.82 0.81
CA ILE A 154 -7.96 15.47 1.86
C ILE A 154 -7.69 16.96 1.79
N GLU A 155 -8.75 17.76 1.63
CA GLU A 155 -8.70 19.21 1.56
C GLU A 155 -9.59 19.80 2.65
N TYR A 156 -9.00 20.57 3.55
CA TYR A 156 -9.70 21.39 4.51
C TYR A 156 -9.50 22.86 4.16
N LYS A 157 -10.58 23.61 4.02
CA LYS A 157 -10.52 25.03 3.69
C LYS A 157 -11.39 25.84 4.64
N ALA A 158 -10.82 26.87 5.25
CA ALA A 158 -11.54 27.86 6.05
C ALA A 158 -11.28 29.26 5.51
N ILE A 159 -12.35 30.03 5.25
CA ILE A 159 -12.25 31.37 4.65
C ILE A 159 -13.23 32.33 5.33
N SER A 160 -12.77 33.55 5.57
CA SER A 160 -13.59 34.72 5.86
C SER A 160 -13.00 35.96 5.17
N ARG A 161 -13.45 37.16 5.57
CA ARG A 161 -12.86 38.45 5.14
C ARG A 161 -11.43 38.63 5.64
N GLY A 162 -11.10 38.11 6.82
CA GLY A 162 -9.78 38.26 7.46
C GLY A 162 -9.00 36.95 7.63
N LEU A 163 -9.60 35.80 7.33
CA LEU A 163 -8.95 34.49 7.45
C LEU A 163 -8.91 33.79 6.10
N PHE A 164 -7.76 33.20 5.78
CA PHE A 164 -7.65 32.20 4.75
C PHE A 164 -6.79 31.07 5.28
N GLN A 165 -7.31 29.85 5.29
CA GLN A 165 -6.55 28.65 5.62
C GLN A 165 -6.93 27.54 4.66
N SER A 166 -5.94 26.97 3.99
CA SER A 166 -6.08 25.79 3.15
C SER A 166 -5.09 24.75 3.63
N VAL A 167 -5.57 23.57 3.98
CA VAL A 167 -4.76 22.42 4.38
C VAL A 167 -5.06 21.29 3.41
N THR A 168 -4.03 20.79 2.74
CA THR A 168 -4.14 19.70 1.77
C THR A 168 -3.22 18.57 2.18
N ILE A 169 -3.77 17.38 2.41
CA ILE A 169 -3.01 16.16 2.65
C ILE A 169 -3.12 15.28 1.41
N LYS A 170 -1.97 14.99 0.79
CA LYS A 170 -1.85 14.10 -0.38
C LYS A 170 -0.74 13.10 -0.13
N GLY A 171 -1.08 11.81 -0.11
CA GLY A 171 -0.14 10.76 0.25
C GLY A 171 0.44 11.00 1.64
N ASN A 172 1.76 11.22 1.73
CA ASN A 172 2.46 11.47 2.99
C ASN A 172 2.87 12.95 3.16
N THR A 173 2.28 13.87 2.39
CA THR A 173 2.63 15.28 2.41
C THR A 173 1.44 16.11 2.86
N ILE A 174 1.68 17.06 3.76
CA ILE A 174 0.73 18.10 4.15
C ILE A 174 1.21 19.44 3.58
N LEU A 175 0.30 20.16 2.93
CA LEU A 175 0.50 21.50 2.41
C LEU A 175 -0.43 22.43 3.18
N VAL A 176 0.12 23.48 3.77
CA VAL A 176 -0.65 24.46 4.56
C VAL A 176 -0.43 25.84 3.98
N GLN A 177 -1.51 26.53 3.66
CA GLN A 177 -1.50 27.89 3.15
C GLN A 177 -2.37 28.76 4.07
N LYS A 178 -1.78 29.82 4.63
CA LYS A 178 -2.47 30.75 5.56
C LYS A 178 -2.72 32.14 4.94
N ASP A 179 -2.25 32.36 3.72
CA ASP A 179 -2.45 33.61 2.95
C ASP A 179 -2.88 33.25 1.52
N ARG A 180 -3.74 34.06 0.90
CA ARG A 180 -4.26 33.81 -0.46
C ARG A 180 -3.19 33.92 -1.54
N SER A 181 -2.14 34.69 -1.28
CA SER A 181 -1.10 35.06 -2.23
C SER A 181 0.23 34.36 -1.96
N SER A 182 0.41 33.75 -0.79
CA SER A 182 1.64 33.01 -0.46
C SER A 182 1.60 31.60 -1.03
N GLU A 183 2.76 31.04 -1.36
CA GLU A 183 2.86 29.60 -1.64
C GLU A 183 2.54 28.77 -0.38
N PRO A 184 1.96 27.55 -0.54
CA PRO A 184 1.73 26.66 0.59
C PRO A 184 3.05 26.18 1.20
N GLN A 185 3.13 26.18 2.53
CA GLN A 185 4.22 25.53 3.25
C GLN A 185 4.02 24.01 3.19
N VAL A 186 5.06 23.30 2.74
CA VAL A 186 5.03 21.86 2.51
C VAL A 186 5.80 21.13 3.60
N ARG A 187 5.20 20.11 4.21
CA ARG A 187 5.85 19.25 5.21
C ARG A 187 5.54 17.77 4.93
N LYS A 188 6.51 16.90 5.19
CA LYS A 188 6.30 15.45 5.21
C LYS A 188 5.64 15.03 6.53
N CYS A 189 4.55 14.28 6.45
CA CYS A 189 3.88 13.70 7.61
C CYS A 189 4.66 12.50 8.14
N THR A 190 4.60 12.28 9.45
CA THR A 190 5.13 11.05 10.06
C THR A 190 4.21 9.87 9.78
N ASN A 191 4.75 8.64 9.90
CA ASN A 191 3.95 7.43 9.72
C ASN A 191 2.81 7.34 10.76
N GLU A 192 3.03 7.85 11.97
CA GLU A 192 2.05 7.89 13.05
C GLU A 192 0.90 8.87 12.75
N GLU A 193 1.23 10.07 12.25
CA GLU A 193 0.25 11.06 11.82
C GLU A 193 -0.68 10.50 10.74
N ILE A 194 -0.10 9.86 9.73
CA ILE A 194 -0.87 9.29 8.63
C ILE A 194 -1.72 8.10 9.11
N ALA A 195 -1.18 7.22 9.95
CA ALA A 195 -1.95 6.10 10.50
C ALA A 195 -3.14 6.58 11.35
N SER A 196 -2.97 7.66 12.11
CA SER A 196 -4.05 8.29 12.87
C SER A 196 -5.15 8.84 11.96
N ILE A 197 -4.78 9.56 10.90
CA ILE A 197 -5.73 10.11 9.92
C ILE A 197 -6.49 8.99 9.19
N GLU A 198 -5.81 7.93 8.76
CA GLU A 198 -6.44 6.78 8.11
C GLU A 198 -7.45 6.08 9.04
N LYS A 199 -7.11 5.91 10.32
CA LYS A 199 -8.00 5.34 11.33
C LYS A 199 -9.26 6.18 11.51
N LEU A 200 -9.09 7.48 11.71
CA LEU A 200 -10.21 8.41 11.89
C LEU A 200 -11.09 8.52 10.63
N LEU A 201 -10.48 8.46 9.44
CA LEU A 201 -11.21 8.46 8.18
C LEU A 201 -12.05 7.20 8.01
N ALA A 202 -11.57 6.04 8.47
CA ALA A 202 -12.31 4.77 8.40
C ALA A 202 -13.59 4.77 9.27
N GLU A 203 -13.65 5.61 10.30
CA GLU A 203 -14.83 5.78 11.15
C GLU A 203 -15.92 6.67 10.49
N ILE A 204 -15.61 7.34 9.37
CA ILE A 204 -16.50 8.28 8.70
C ILE A 204 -17.20 7.64 7.49
N THR A 205 -18.53 7.71 7.46
CA THR A 205 -19.32 7.37 6.27
C THR A 205 -19.23 8.49 5.23
N LEU A 206 -18.35 8.37 4.24
CA LEU A 206 -18.05 9.43 3.26
C LEU A 206 -19.28 9.96 2.50
N LYS A 207 -20.23 9.09 2.15
CA LYS A 207 -21.48 9.45 1.45
C LYS A 207 -22.40 10.32 2.29
N GLU A 208 -22.26 10.33 3.61
CA GLU A 208 -23.08 11.15 4.50
C GLU A 208 -22.52 12.56 4.70
N LEU A 209 -21.29 12.86 4.21
CA LEU A 209 -20.64 14.15 4.47
C LEU A 209 -21.48 15.34 3.99
N GLU A 210 -22.10 15.23 2.82
CA GLU A 210 -22.96 16.28 2.25
C GLU A 210 -24.25 16.50 3.04
N ASN A 211 -24.64 15.53 3.89
CA ASN A 211 -25.84 15.57 4.70
C ASN A 211 -25.56 15.93 6.16
N LEU A 212 -24.30 16.21 6.53
CA LEU A 212 -23.95 16.58 7.89
C LEU A 212 -24.38 18.01 8.19
N GLU A 213 -25.30 18.17 9.13
CA GLU A 213 -25.70 19.51 9.58
C GLU A 213 -24.57 20.20 10.35
N ALA A 214 -24.35 21.48 10.03
CA ALA A 214 -23.45 22.34 10.78
C ALA A 214 -24.02 22.56 12.20
N PRO A 215 -23.22 22.43 13.27
CA PRO A 215 -23.69 22.64 14.64
C PRO A 215 -24.23 24.06 14.87
N THR A 216 -23.64 25.04 14.20
CA THR A 216 -24.01 26.46 14.24
C THR A 216 -23.88 27.07 12.84
N LYS A 217 -24.46 28.26 12.65
CA LYS A 217 -24.46 29.01 11.39
C LYS A 217 -23.78 30.37 11.53
N ALA A 218 -22.81 30.50 12.44
CA ALA A 218 -22.16 31.78 12.73
C ALA A 218 -21.49 32.37 11.48
N HIS A 219 -20.97 31.54 10.58
CA HIS A 219 -20.41 31.94 9.29
C HIS A 219 -21.40 32.69 8.39
N GLN A 220 -22.71 32.50 8.55
CA GLN A 220 -23.73 33.19 7.75
C GLN A 220 -23.92 34.65 8.17
N TYR A 221 -23.51 34.99 9.40
CA TYR A 221 -23.64 36.32 9.99
C TYR A 221 -22.28 36.90 10.41
N ASP A 222 -21.20 36.46 9.77
CA ASP A 222 -19.81 36.92 10.00
C ASP A 222 -19.28 36.66 11.44
N GLY A 223 -19.86 35.70 12.15
CA GLY A 223 -19.44 35.31 13.51
C GLY A 223 -18.34 34.24 13.55
N ALA A 224 -18.07 33.58 12.41
CA ALA A 224 -16.99 32.60 12.26
C ALA A 224 -16.56 32.52 10.78
N ALA A 225 -15.35 32.00 10.51
CA ALA A 225 -14.98 31.66 9.15
C ALA A 225 -15.75 30.44 8.66
N GLY A 226 -16.16 30.45 7.38
CA GLY A 226 -16.80 29.29 6.77
C GLY A 226 -15.75 28.23 6.43
N ALA A 227 -15.96 27.01 6.91
CA ALA A 227 -15.10 25.86 6.69
C ALA A 227 -15.77 24.79 5.81
N THR A 228 -14.97 24.07 5.04
CA THR A 228 -15.41 22.91 4.24
C THR A 228 -14.35 21.84 4.27
N LEU A 229 -14.77 20.60 4.44
CA LEU A 229 -13.93 19.41 4.29
C LEU A 229 -14.31 18.70 2.99
N LYS A 230 -13.31 18.44 2.15
CA LYS A 230 -13.44 17.68 0.90
C LYS A 230 -12.47 16.51 0.93
N ILE A 231 -12.95 15.34 0.57
CA ILE A 231 -12.18 14.10 0.50
C ILE A 231 -12.40 13.52 -0.90
N THR A 232 -11.32 13.38 -1.67
CA THR A 232 -11.32 12.63 -2.92
C THR A 232 -10.76 11.26 -2.66
N LYS A 233 -11.47 10.20 -3.06
CA LYS A 233 -11.02 8.81 -2.89
C LYS A 233 -11.38 8.01 -4.14
N LYS A 234 -10.37 7.49 -4.85
CA LYS A 234 -10.54 6.71 -6.10
C LYS A 234 -11.34 7.46 -7.18
N GLY A 235 -11.14 8.76 -7.28
CA GLY A 235 -11.86 9.66 -8.21
C GLY A 235 -13.20 10.18 -7.68
N ASP A 236 -13.83 9.55 -6.69
CA ASP A 236 -15.06 10.04 -6.08
C ASP A 236 -14.76 11.21 -5.13
N VAL A 237 -15.57 12.27 -5.21
CA VAL A 237 -15.44 13.47 -4.37
C VAL A 237 -16.58 13.53 -3.36
N PHE A 238 -16.21 13.55 -2.08
CA PHE A 238 -17.14 13.72 -0.96
C PHE A 238 -16.84 15.04 -0.28
N ARG A 239 -17.86 15.82 0.06
CA ARG A 239 -17.67 17.12 0.72
C ARG A 239 -18.74 17.38 1.76
N THR A 240 -18.38 18.11 2.79
CA THR A 240 -19.35 18.64 3.75
C THR A 240 -20.08 19.84 3.16
N VAL A 241 -21.26 20.14 3.69
CA VAL A 241 -21.77 21.52 3.64
C VAL A 241 -20.81 22.46 4.38
N THR A 242 -20.92 23.76 4.12
CA THR A 242 -20.15 24.76 4.87
C THR A 242 -20.58 24.78 6.34
N PHE A 243 -19.61 24.75 7.25
CA PHE A 243 -19.81 24.82 8.69
C PHE A 243 -18.88 25.86 9.32
N ASP A 244 -19.05 26.17 10.60
CA ASP A 244 -18.20 27.15 11.29
C ASP A 244 -16.80 26.57 11.56
N HIS A 245 -15.75 27.26 11.12
CA HIS A 245 -14.36 26.90 11.43
C HIS A 245 -14.17 26.75 12.95
N GLY A 246 -13.53 25.66 13.37
CA GLY A 246 -13.40 25.30 14.79
C GLY A 246 -14.62 24.61 15.42
N ASN A 247 -15.76 24.54 14.72
CA ASN A 247 -16.97 23.87 15.22
C ASN A 247 -17.58 22.88 14.19
N PRO A 248 -16.84 21.82 13.80
CA PRO A 248 -17.35 20.77 12.91
C PRO A 248 -18.43 19.89 13.56
N ASN A 249 -19.22 19.19 12.72
CA ASN A 249 -20.17 18.19 13.19
C ASN A 249 -19.46 17.10 14.02
N LYS A 250 -20.11 16.61 15.09
CA LYS A 250 -19.54 15.61 16.03
C LYS A 250 -19.01 14.35 15.34
N LYS A 251 -19.65 13.91 14.24
CA LYS A 251 -19.22 12.73 13.45
C LYS A 251 -17.82 12.90 12.84
N ILE A 252 -17.42 14.13 12.51
CA ILE A 252 -16.13 14.42 11.85
C ILE A 252 -15.19 15.26 12.73
N ALA A 253 -15.61 15.66 13.92
CA ALA A 253 -14.87 16.61 14.76
C ALA A 253 -13.46 16.10 15.12
N LYS A 254 -13.32 14.83 15.49
CA LYS A 254 -12.02 14.23 15.78
C LYS A 254 -11.08 14.29 14.58
N PHE A 255 -11.60 13.98 13.39
CA PHE A 255 -10.85 13.98 12.14
C PHE A 255 -10.39 15.39 11.76
N VAL A 256 -11.32 16.36 11.73
CA VAL A 256 -11.02 17.76 11.42
C VAL A 256 -10.00 18.35 12.40
N ASN A 257 -10.17 18.12 13.71
CA ASN A 257 -9.24 18.64 14.72
C ASN A 257 -7.83 18.03 14.58
N SER A 258 -7.74 16.75 14.17
CA SER A 258 -6.45 16.12 13.89
C SER A 258 -5.75 16.79 12.70
N ILE A 259 -6.47 17.07 11.61
CA ILE A 259 -5.92 17.77 10.44
C ILE A 259 -5.43 19.18 10.82
N LEU A 260 -6.22 19.92 11.58
CA LEU A 260 -5.86 21.27 12.03
C LEU A 260 -4.63 21.25 12.93
N LYS A 261 -4.56 20.33 13.89
CA LYS A 261 -3.39 20.16 14.76
C LYS A 261 -2.13 19.83 13.95
N MET A 262 -2.23 18.96 12.95
CA MET A 262 -1.10 18.64 12.07
C MET A 262 -0.62 19.84 11.26
N ALA A 263 -1.53 20.76 10.93
CA ALA A 263 -1.23 22.01 10.22
C ALA A 263 -0.63 23.11 11.10
N GLU A 264 -0.71 22.98 12.42
CA GLU A 264 -0.07 23.90 13.39
C GLU A 264 1.37 23.50 13.72
N LEU A 265 1.73 22.22 13.56
CA LEU A 265 3.06 21.66 13.85
C LEU A 265 4.12 22.01 12.77
N GLN A 266 4.08 23.24 12.24
CA GLN A 266 5.03 23.73 11.24
C GLN A 266 6.22 24.43 11.90
#